data_AF-A0AAJ2UA40-F1
#
_entry.id   AF-A0AAJ2UA40-F1
#
_cell.length_a   1.000
_cell.length_b   1.000
_cell.length_c   1.000
_cell.angle_alpha   90.00
_cell.angle_beta   90.00
_cell.angle_gamma   90.00
#
_symmetry.space_group_name_H-M   'P 1'
#
loop_
_entity.id
_entity.type
_entity.pdbx_description
1 polymer ?
#
loop_
_entity_poly.entity_id
_entity_poly.type
_entity_poly.pdbx_seq_one_letter_code
_entity_poly.pdbx_strand_id
1 'polypeptide(L)'
;MSTSEKIARAYGVLVARGDKVTVRSVQREAGVRIGEVAAWMREHVTGVAGDVPEAPDLSEAMSAMVASVWAAAWKRAAEQADEQAAVALDAARGGEADALEAAEQAASERDEAVAVRDRALAELEAVRGELEQLRGQIETARQDAAVARAKAEESDRARVRAEATSDTLREVLDSLRETARKPGRSDQPGQS
;
A
#
# COMPACT_ATOMS: atom_id res chain seq x y z
N MET A 1 28.44 -98.90 -23.42
CA MET A 1 28.74 -97.59 -22.78
C MET A 1 28.21 -97.62 -21.35
N SER A 2 29.12 -97.53 -20.38
CA SER A 2 28.78 -97.46 -18.95
C SER A 2 27.99 -96.20 -18.64
N THR A 3 27.14 -96.24 -17.61
CA THR A 3 26.40 -95.06 -17.13
C THR A 3 27.34 -93.89 -16.82
N SER A 4 28.51 -94.17 -16.24
CA SER A 4 29.54 -93.16 -15.95
C SER A 4 30.10 -92.51 -17.24
N GLU A 5 30.34 -93.29 -18.28
CA GLU A 5 30.83 -92.78 -19.58
C GLU A 5 29.80 -91.89 -20.29
N LYS A 6 28.51 -92.24 -20.17
CA LYS A 6 27.42 -91.40 -20.70
C LYS A 6 27.34 -90.05 -19.99
N ILE A 7 27.49 -90.05 -18.66
CA ILE A 7 27.50 -88.82 -17.86
C ILE A 7 28.73 -87.97 -18.20
N ALA A 8 29.91 -88.58 -18.29
CA ALA A 8 31.15 -87.88 -18.65
C ALA A 8 31.09 -87.25 -20.06
N ARG A 9 30.55 -87.97 -21.05
CA ARG A 9 30.37 -87.45 -22.41
C ARG A 9 29.36 -86.30 -22.45
N ALA A 10 28.22 -86.45 -21.78
CA ALA A 10 27.20 -85.41 -21.69
C ALA A 10 27.72 -84.14 -20.99
N TYR A 11 28.47 -84.32 -19.90
CA TYR A 11 29.16 -83.23 -19.21
C TYR A 11 30.15 -82.51 -20.15
N GLY A 12 31.02 -83.25 -20.85
CA GLY A 12 31.97 -82.67 -21.79
C GLY A 12 31.32 -81.91 -22.95
N VAL A 13 30.19 -82.41 -23.47
CA VAL A 13 29.42 -81.73 -24.52
C VAL A 13 28.82 -80.40 -24.03
N LEU A 14 28.28 -80.36 -22.81
CA LEU A 14 27.72 -79.14 -22.23
C LEU A 14 28.80 -78.11 -21.91
N VAL A 15 29.95 -78.54 -21.39
CA VAL A 15 31.11 -77.67 -21.15
C VAL A 15 31.64 -77.10 -22.47
N ALA A 16 31.76 -77.91 -23.52
CA ALA A 16 32.26 -77.46 -24.82
C ALA A 16 31.32 -76.45 -25.52
N ARG A 17 30.02 -76.51 -25.26
CA ARG A 17 29.04 -75.52 -25.73
C ARG A 17 29.03 -74.23 -24.89
N GLY A 18 29.69 -74.20 -23.73
CA GLY A 18 29.60 -73.09 -22.77
C GLY A 18 28.26 -73.00 -22.05
N ASP A 19 27.45 -74.06 -22.10
CA ASP A 19 26.14 -74.10 -21.45
C ASP A 19 26.29 -74.26 -19.93
N LYS A 20 25.33 -73.73 -19.17
CA LYS A 20 25.32 -73.89 -17.71
C LYS A 20 25.19 -75.36 -17.33
N VAL A 21 26.27 -75.92 -16.78
CA VAL A 21 26.31 -77.31 -16.35
C VAL A 21 25.62 -77.47 -15.00
N THR A 22 24.51 -78.21 -15.00
CA THR A 22 23.71 -78.54 -13.81
C THR A 22 23.37 -80.02 -13.84
N VAL A 23 23.05 -80.61 -12.69
CA VAL A 23 22.63 -82.02 -12.60
C VAL A 23 21.48 -82.33 -13.56
N ARG A 24 20.53 -81.40 -13.75
CA ARG A 24 19.40 -81.56 -14.67
C ARG A 24 19.77 -81.44 -16.14
N SER A 25 20.70 -80.55 -16.51
CA SER A 25 21.16 -80.44 -17.91
C SER A 25 21.96 -81.67 -18.33
N VAL A 26 22.84 -82.16 -17.47
CA VAL A 26 23.60 -83.41 -17.71
C VAL A 26 22.65 -84.62 -17.77
N GLN A 27 21.63 -84.68 -16.92
CA GLN A 27 20.61 -85.74 -16.98
C GLN A 27 19.87 -85.76 -18.31
N ARG A 28 19.43 -84.59 -18.80
CA ARG A 28 18.70 -84.46 -20.06
C ARG A 28 19.56 -84.91 -21.26
N GLU A 29 20.85 -84.57 -21.25
CA GLU A 29 21.78 -84.91 -22.33
C GLU A 29 22.24 -86.38 -22.25
N ALA A 30 22.42 -86.94 -21.04
CA ALA A 30 22.88 -88.32 -20.85
C ALA A 30 21.76 -89.37 -20.92
N GLY A 31 20.50 -88.99 -20.64
CA GLY A 31 19.35 -89.90 -20.57
C GLY A 31 19.38 -90.86 -19.38
N VAL A 32 20.05 -90.47 -18.29
CA VAL A 32 20.35 -91.30 -17.11
C VAL A 32 19.50 -90.86 -15.90
N ARG A 33 19.37 -91.69 -14.85
CA ARG A 33 18.67 -91.30 -13.62
C ARG A 33 19.42 -90.16 -12.90
N ILE A 34 18.66 -89.20 -12.36
CA ILE A 34 19.21 -88.00 -11.72
C ILE A 34 20.13 -88.31 -10.53
N GLY A 35 19.87 -89.40 -9.80
CA GLY A 35 20.68 -89.83 -8.67
C GLY A 35 22.09 -90.26 -9.05
N GLU A 36 22.26 -90.88 -10.22
CA GLU A 36 23.56 -91.32 -10.74
C GLU A 36 24.38 -90.14 -11.26
N VAL A 37 23.72 -89.17 -11.91
CA VAL A 37 24.33 -87.90 -12.33
C VAL A 37 24.78 -87.08 -11.11
N ALA A 38 23.95 -86.99 -10.07
CA ALA A 38 24.27 -86.25 -8.85
C ALA A 38 25.39 -86.91 -8.03
N ALA A 39 25.48 -88.25 -8.03
CA ALA A 39 26.60 -88.96 -7.42
C ALA A 39 27.89 -88.72 -8.23
N TRP A 40 27.84 -88.90 -9.55
CA TRP A 40 28.99 -88.70 -10.43
C TRP A 40 29.52 -87.25 -10.39
N MET A 41 28.63 -86.24 -10.44
CA MET A 41 29.05 -84.83 -10.35
C MET A 41 29.67 -84.48 -9.00
N ARG A 42 29.18 -85.05 -7.88
CA ARG A 42 29.81 -84.83 -6.56
C ARG A 42 31.20 -85.45 -6.47
N GLU A 43 31.42 -86.58 -7.15
CA GLU A 43 32.69 -87.29 -7.14
C GLU A 43 33.72 -86.69 -8.12
N HIS A 44 33.28 -86.18 -9.28
CA HIS A 44 34.17 -85.80 -10.37
C HIS A 44 34.24 -84.27 -10.66
N VAL A 45 33.24 -83.47 -10.26
CA VAL A 45 33.19 -82.02 -10.56
C VAL A 45 33.64 -81.16 -9.38
N THR A 46 33.66 -81.73 -8.17
CA THR A 46 34.19 -81.07 -6.95
C THR A 46 35.69 -80.75 -7.03
N GLY A 47 36.41 -81.29 -8.03
CA GLY A 47 37.80 -80.95 -8.33
C GLY A 47 38.04 -79.69 -9.17
N VAL A 48 36.99 -78.99 -9.64
CA VAL A 48 37.10 -77.70 -10.38
C VAL A 48 36.79 -76.49 -9.49
N ALA A 49 36.94 -76.64 -8.17
CA ALA A 49 37.01 -75.51 -7.23
C ALA A 49 38.46 -75.01 -7.10
N GLY A 50 39.17 -74.92 -8.22
CA GLY A 50 40.49 -74.28 -8.28
C GLY A 50 40.30 -72.77 -8.38
N ASP A 51 40.72 -72.05 -7.34
CA ASP A 51 40.96 -70.61 -7.26
C ASP A 51 40.12 -69.71 -8.19
N VAL A 52 38.90 -69.40 -7.77
CA VAL A 52 38.29 -68.12 -8.17
C VAL A 52 39.00 -67.05 -7.33
N PRO A 53 39.78 -66.12 -7.93
CA PRO A 53 40.41 -65.05 -7.16
C PRO A 53 39.32 -64.28 -6.40
N GLU A 54 39.57 -64.03 -5.12
CA GLU A 54 38.66 -63.27 -4.27
C GLU A 54 38.36 -61.93 -4.95
N ALA A 55 37.08 -61.64 -5.20
CA ALA A 55 36.69 -60.40 -5.84
C ALA A 55 37.22 -59.22 -4.99
N PRO A 56 37.85 -58.21 -5.60
CA PRO A 56 38.41 -57.10 -4.84
C PRO A 56 37.31 -56.41 -4.03
N ASP A 57 37.56 -56.20 -2.74
CA ASP A 57 36.63 -55.45 -1.88
C ASP A 57 36.61 -53.98 -2.31
N LEU A 58 35.49 -53.56 -2.89
CA LEU A 58 35.27 -52.18 -3.33
C LEU A 58 34.57 -51.33 -2.27
N SER A 59 34.27 -51.86 -1.08
CA SER A 59 33.50 -51.18 -0.04
C SER A 59 34.11 -49.83 0.36
N GLU A 60 35.44 -49.78 0.54
CA GLU A 60 36.14 -48.54 0.90
C GLU A 60 36.12 -47.52 -0.24
N ALA A 61 36.39 -47.96 -1.48
CA ALA A 61 36.35 -47.10 -2.66
C ALA A 61 34.93 -46.56 -2.92
N MET A 62 33.91 -47.40 -2.74
CA MET A 62 32.51 -47.00 -2.84
C MET A 62 32.12 -46.03 -1.72
N SER A 63 32.57 -46.25 -0.49
CA SER A 63 32.32 -45.35 0.65
C SER A 63 32.98 -43.98 0.46
N ALA A 64 34.23 -43.94 -0.01
CA ALA A 64 34.93 -42.70 -0.35
C ALA A 64 34.23 -41.95 -1.51
N MET A 65 33.76 -42.68 -2.52
CA MET A 65 32.97 -42.09 -3.60
C MET A 65 31.67 -41.48 -3.07
N VAL A 66 30.91 -42.19 -2.23
CA VAL A 66 29.68 -41.66 -1.61
C VAL A 66 29.95 -40.44 -0.73
N ALA A 67 31.03 -40.46 0.06
CA ALA A 67 31.42 -39.33 0.91
C ALA A 67 31.77 -38.08 0.07
N SER A 68 32.47 -38.25 -1.05
CA SER A 68 32.81 -37.13 -1.94
C SER A 68 31.58 -36.54 -2.64
N VAL A 69 30.61 -37.37 -3.03
CA VAL A 69 29.32 -36.90 -3.59
C VAL A 69 28.54 -36.13 -2.53
N TRP A 70 28.50 -36.61 -1.29
CA TRP A 70 27.86 -35.87 -0.20
C TRP A 70 28.55 -34.53 0.09
N ALA A 71 29.88 -34.49 0.12
CA ALA A 71 30.62 -33.26 0.31
C ALA A 71 30.34 -32.24 -0.82
N ALA A 72 30.26 -32.71 -2.08
CA ALA A 72 29.90 -31.88 -3.21
C ALA A 72 28.46 -31.37 -3.13
N ALA A 73 27.51 -32.22 -2.73
CA ALA A 73 26.12 -31.83 -2.53
C ALA A 73 25.97 -30.77 -1.42
N TRP A 74 26.67 -30.96 -0.29
CA TRP A 74 26.72 -29.98 0.80
C TRP A 74 27.32 -28.65 0.37
N LYS A 75 28.44 -28.67 -0.36
CA LYS A 75 29.04 -27.45 -0.90
C LYS A 75 28.08 -26.72 -1.82
N ARG A 76 27.42 -27.44 -2.73
CA ARG A 76 26.45 -26.84 -3.65
C ARG A 76 25.24 -26.26 -2.92
N ALA A 77 24.75 -26.96 -1.88
CA ALA A 77 23.66 -26.46 -1.05
C ALA A 77 24.05 -25.20 -0.26
N ALA A 78 25.28 -25.13 0.25
CA ALA A 78 25.81 -23.93 0.91
C ALA A 78 25.91 -22.75 -0.07
N GLU A 79 26.47 -22.96 -1.26
CA GLU A 79 26.55 -21.93 -2.31
C GLU A 79 25.15 -21.42 -2.69
N GLN A 80 24.17 -22.33 -2.82
CA GLN A 80 22.79 -21.94 -3.12
C GLN A 80 22.15 -21.15 -1.98
N ALA A 81 22.46 -21.48 -0.72
CA ALA A 81 21.97 -20.71 0.43
C ALA A 81 22.58 -19.31 0.47
N ASP A 82 23.87 -19.17 0.16
CA ASP A 82 24.55 -17.87 0.06
C ASP A 82 23.98 -17.01 -1.08
N GLU A 83 23.71 -17.61 -2.25
CA GLU A 83 23.04 -16.94 -3.37
C GLU A 83 21.64 -16.44 -2.96
N GLN A 84 20.86 -17.26 -2.27
CA GLN A 84 19.53 -16.87 -1.77
C GLN A 84 19.60 -15.76 -0.74
N ALA A 85 20.58 -15.82 0.18
CA ALA A 85 20.80 -14.78 1.17
C ALA A 85 21.20 -13.45 0.51
N ALA A 86 22.05 -13.48 -0.51
CA ALA A 86 22.44 -12.30 -1.27
C ALA A 86 21.23 -11.65 -1.97
N VAL A 87 20.40 -12.45 -2.65
CA VAL A 87 19.17 -11.95 -3.29
C VAL A 87 18.20 -11.36 -2.28
N ALA A 88 18.01 -12.02 -1.13
CA ALA A 88 17.14 -11.50 -0.06
C ALA A 88 17.65 -10.18 0.52
N LEU A 89 18.97 -10.05 0.70
CA LEU A 89 19.60 -8.83 1.19
C LEU A 89 19.45 -7.68 0.20
N ASP A 90 19.66 -7.94 -1.09
CA ASP A 90 19.51 -6.91 -2.13
C ASP A 90 18.05 -6.48 -2.28
N ALA A 91 17.10 -7.42 -2.19
CA ALA A 91 15.67 -7.10 -2.15
C ALA A 91 15.30 -6.27 -0.92
N ALA A 92 15.87 -6.58 0.25
CA ALA A 92 15.64 -5.82 1.48
C ALA A 92 16.19 -4.38 1.37
N ARG A 93 17.39 -4.21 0.79
CA ARG A 93 17.98 -2.88 0.53
C ARG A 93 17.17 -2.07 -0.48
N GLY A 94 16.67 -2.71 -1.53
CA GLY A 94 15.75 -2.08 -2.48
C GLY A 94 14.47 -1.60 -1.79
N GLY A 95 13.85 -2.48 -0.98
CA GLY A 95 12.66 -2.12 -0.21
C GLY A 95 12.90 -1.01 0.84
N GLU A 96 14.08 -0.96 1.45
CA GLU A 96 14.46 0.15 2.36
C GLU A 96 14.61 1.47 1.61
N ALA A 97 15.23 1.47 0.43
CA ALA A 97 15.36 2.66 -0.41
C ALA A 97 14.00 3.17 -0.89
N ASP A 98 13.13 2.28 -1.37
CA ASP A 98 11.76 2.62 -1.80
C ASP A 98 10.93 3.18 -0.63
N ALA A 99 11.07 2.59 0.56
CA ALA A 99 10.39 3.06 1.77
C ALA A 99 10.89 4.44 2.22
N LEU A 100 12.20 4.71 2.08
CA LEU A 100 12.78 6.01 2.38
C LEU A 100 12.28 7.07 1.40
N GLU A 101 12.28 6.79 0.10
CA GLU A 101 11.75 7.70 -0.93
C GLU A 101 10.27 8.02 -0.68
N ALA A 102 9.46 6.99 -0.36
CA ALA A 102 8.06 7.19 -0.01
C ALA A 102 7.87 8.04 1.26
N ALA A 103 8.75 7.88 2.26
CA ALA A 103 8.70 8.68 3.49
C ALA A 103 9.11 10.14 3.24
N GLU A 104 10.11 10.39 2.40
CA GLU A 104 10.53 11.74 2.00
C GLU A 104 9.43 12.45 1.20
N GLN A 105 8.80 11.75 0.26
CA GLN A 105 7.66 12.28 -0.50
C GLN A 105 6.48 12.63 0.42
N ALA A 106 6.12 11.73 1.35
CA ALA A 106 5.06 11.97 2.32
C ALA A 106 5.38 13.15 3.26
N ALA A 107 6.65 13.34 3.63
CA ALA A 107 7.09 14.49 4.42
C ALA A 107 6.92 15.80 3.63
N SER A 108 7.30 15.82 2.35
CA SER A 108 7.11 16.98 1.47
C SER A 108 5.63 17.33 1.32
N GLU A 109 4.77 16.34 1.03
CA GLU A 109 3.33 16.54 0.89
C GLU A 109 2.68 17.08 2.18
N ARG A 110 3.11 16.57 3.34
CA ARG A 110 2.67 17.08 4.63
C ARG A 110 3.06 18.54 4.82
N ASP A 111 4.29 18.91 4.50
CA ASP A 111 4.78 20.28 4.69
C ASP A 111 4.07 21.26 3.75
N GLU A 112 3.77 20.84 2.52
CA GLU A 112 2.91 21.59 1.59
C GLU A 112 1.49 21.76 2.14
N ALA A 113 0.87 20.68 2.66
CA ALA A 113 -0.46 20.74 3.25
C ALA A 113 -0.51 21.67 4.47
N VAL A 114 0.53 21.67 5.30
CA VAL A 114 0.69 22.61 6.43
C VAL A 114 0.79 24.04 5.93
N ALA A 115 1.60 24.31 4.92
CA ALA A 115 1.73 25.65 4.34
C ALA A 115 0.41 26.17 3.73
N VAL A 116 -0.35 25.30 3.06
CA VAL A 116 -1.69 25.63 2.53
C VAL A 116 -2.66 25.93 3.65
N ARG A 117 -2.69 25.11 4.70
CA ARG A 117 -3.54 25.32 5.89
C ARG A 117 -3.22 26.66 6.55
N ASP A 118 -1.94 26.96 6.76
CA ASP A 118 -1.52 28.17 7.45
C ASP A 118 -1.86 29.43 6.63
N ARG A 119 -1.74 29.37 5.30
CA ARG A 119 -2.21 30.42 4.40
C ARG A 119 -3.73 30.61 4.50
N ALA A 120 -4.51 29.53 4.47
CA ALA A 120 -5.96 29.60 4.59
C ALA A 120 -6.41 30.17 5.95
N LEU A 121 -5.71 29.84 7.04
CA LEU A 121 -5.97 30.43 8.36
C LEU A 121 -5.66 31.92 8.40
N ALA A 122 -4.55 32.36 7.79
CA ALA A 122 -4.21 33.78 7.69
C ALA A 122 -5.25 34.56 6.88
N GLU A 123 -5.72 34.01 5.75
CA GLU A 123 -6.80 34.59 4.94
C GLU A 123 -8.11 34.67 5.73
N LEU A 124 -8.46 33.63 6.49
CA LEU A 124 -9.65 33.63 7.34
C LEU A 124 -9.59 34.72 8.41
N GLU A 125 -8.44 34.91 9.06
CA GLU A 125 -8.26 35.98 10.05
C GLU A 125 -8.31 37.37 9.41
N ALA A 126 -7.76 37.54 8.20
CA ALA A 126 -7.88 38.78 7.46
C ALA A 126 -9.36 39.12 7.17
N VAL A 127 -10.13 38.16 6.66
CA VAL A 127 -11.57 38.34 6.39
C VAL A 127 -12.35 38.63 7.67
N ARG A 128 -12.01 37.99 8.80
CA ARG A 128 -12.62 38.31 10.10
C ARG A 128 -12.34 39.75 10.53
N GLY A 129 -11.11 40.23 10.34
CA GLY A 129 -10.73 41.62 10.59
C GLY A 129 -11.50 42.61 9.72
N GLU A 130 -11.60 42.34 8.42
CA GLU A 130 -12.38 43.17 7.48
C GLU A 130 -13.86 43.22 7.86
N LEU A 131 -14.44 42.08 8.25
CA LEU A 131 -15.83 41.99 8.66
C LEU A 131 -16.09 42.82 9.93
N GLU A 132 -15.20 42.75 10.92
CA GLU A 132 -15.32 43.56 12.13
C GLU A 132 -15.18 45.06 11.84
N GLN A 133 -14.27 45.44 10.94
CA GLN A 133 -14.14 46.81 10.47
C GLN A 133 -15.42 47.30 9.79
N LEU A 134 -16.01 46.50 8.90
CA LEU A 134 -17.28 46.83 8.22
C LEU A 134 -18.43 46.97 9.20
N ARG A 135 -18.51 46.11 10.23
CA ARG A 135 -19.50 46.25 11.31
C ARG A 135 -19.34 47.56 12.05
N GLY A 136 -18.11 47.93 12.40
CA GLY A 136 -17.81 49.23 13.02
C GLY A 136 -18.24 50.41 12.15
N GLN A 137 -17.93 50.37 10.84
CA GLN A 137 -18.35 51.41 9.89
C GLN A 137 -19.88 51.53 9.78
N ILE A 138 -20.59 50.41 9.75
CA ILE A 138 -22.06 50.39 9.71
C ILE A 138 -22.64 51.01 10.98
N GLU A 139 -22.07 50.72 12.15
CA GLU A 139 -22.54 51.28 13.41
C GLU A 139 -22.33 52.80 13.46
N THR A 140 -21.15 53.29 13.07
CA THR A 140 -20.89 54.73 12.94
C THR A 140 -21.87 55.38 11.96
N ALA A 141 -22.07 54.81 10.78
CA ALA A 141 -23.00 55.35 9.80
C ALA A 141 -24.45 55.40 10.30
N ARG A 142 -24.87 54.42 11.11
CA ARG A 142 -26.19 54.41 11.77
C ARG A 142 -26.32 55.54 12.80
N GLN A 143 -25.29 55.77 13.60
CA GLN A 143 -25.27 56.84 14.60
C GLN A 143 -25.31 58.21 13.90
N ASP A 144 -24.51 58.41 12.87
CA ASP A 144 -24.50 59.64 12.08
C ASP A 144 -25.86 59.91 11.42
N ALA A 145 -26.49 58.88 10.86
CA ALA A 145 -27.82 58.98 10.30
C ALA A 145 -28.89 59.34 11.36
N ALA A 146 -28.78 58.80 12.57
CA ALA A 146 -29.68 59.15 13.68
C ALA A 146 -29.51 60.61 14.11
N VAL A 147 -28.26 61.08 14.23
CA VAL A 147 -27.96 62.48 14.55
C VAL A 147 -28.46 63.43 13.45
N ALA A 148 -28.25 63.08 12.18
CA ALA A 148 -28.72 63.87 11.06
C ALA A 148 -30.25 64.00 11.04
N ARG A 149 -30.97 62.90 11.31
CA ARG A 149 -32.44 62.91 11.44
C ARG A 149 -32.91 63.82 12.58
N ALA A 150 -32.31 63.71 13.76
CA ALA A 150 -32.65 64.56 14.90
C ALA A 150 -32.45 66.06 14.60
N LYS A 151 -31.33 66.40 13.92
CA LYS A 151 -31.07 67.79 13.46
C LYS A 151 -32.08 68.26 12.42
N ALA A 152 -32.47 67.41 11.48
CA ALA A 152 -33.50 67.74 10.49
C ALA A 152 -34.85 68.02 11.17
N GLU A 153 -35.27 67.16 12.12
CA GLU A 153 -36.49 67.34 12.90
C GLU A 153 -36.47 68.61 13.76
N GLU A 154 -35.32 68.98 14.33
CA GLU A 154 -35.16 70.24 15.06
C GLU A 154 -35.26 71.46 14.13
N SER A 155 -34.60 71.40 12.98
CA SER A 155 -34.67 72.44 11.95
C SER A 155 -36.09 72.64 11.44
N ASP A 156 -36.82 71.56 11.17
CA ASP A 156 -38.22 71.64 10.74
C ASP A 156 -39.11 72.28 11.80
N ARG A 157 -38.93 71.92 13.08
CA ARG A 157 -39.65 72.57 14.19
C ARG A 157 -39.30 74.06 14.30
N ALA A 158 -38.04 74.44 14.07
CA ALA A 158 -37.65 75.85 14.06
C ALA A 158 -38.29 76.61 12.90
N ARG A 159 -38.32 76.02 11.70
CA ARG A 159 -38.98 76.59 10.51
C ARG A 159 -40.48 76.80 10.75
N VAL A 160 -41.19 75.79 11.24
CA VAL A 160 -42.63 75.88 11.52
C VAL A 160 -42.93 76.98 12.55
N ARG A 161 -42.11 77.12 13.61
CA ARG A 161 -42.25 78.22 14.58
C ARG A 161 -42.01 79.59 13.97
N ALA A 162 -41.01 79.71 13.08
CA ALA A 162 -40.72 80.96 12.38
C ALA A 162 -41.85 81.34 11.42
N GLU A 163 -42.38 80.38 10.66
CA GLU A 163 -43.55 80.57 9.78
C GLU A 163 -44.76 81.04 10.59
N ALA A 164 -45.12 80.34 11.67
CA ALA A 164 -46.23 80.72 12.55
C ALA A 164 -46.08 82.14 13.14
N THR A 165 -44.87 82.48 13.61
CA THR A 165 -44.59 83.83 14.15
C THR A 165 -44.74 84.90 13.08
N SER A 166 -44.28 84.61 11.85
CA SER A 166 -44.40 85.52 10.71
C SER A 166 -45.85 85.76 10.32
N ASP A 167 -46.67 84.70 10.31
CA ASP A 167 -48.11 84.79 10.03
C ASP A 167 -48.84 85.62 11.09
N THR A 168 -48.56 85.41 12.38
CA THR A 168 -49.10 86.25 13.47
C THR A 168 -48.69 87.71 13.32
N LEU A 169 -47.43 88.00 12.97
CA LEU A 169 -46.97 89.38 12.75
C LEU A 169 -47.67 90.03 11.56
N ARG A 170 -47.91 89.30 10.45
CA ARG A 170 -48.69 89.81 9.32
C ARG A 170 -50.12 90.14 9.74
N GLU A 171 -50.79 89.24 10.47
CA GLU A 171 -52.15 89.46 10.96
C GLU A 171 -52.25 90.70 11.87
N VAL A 172 -51.31 90.87 12.80
CA VAL A 172 -51.24 92.06 13.66
C VAL A 172 -51.02 93.34 12.85
N LEU A 173 -50.11 93.31 11.87
CA LEU A 173 -49.85 94.47 11.00
C LEU A 173 -51.06 94.84 10.14
N ASP A 174 -51.77 93.86 9.60
CA ASP A 174 -52.98 94.08 8.81
C ASP A 174 -54.12 94.65 9.69
N SER A 175 -54.30 94.15 10.91
CA SER A 175 -55.24 94.70 11.89
C SER A 175 -54.94 96.17 12.24
N LEU A 176 -53.66 96.51 12.46
CA LEU A 176 -53.24 97.89 12.72
C LEU A 176 -53.49 98.80 11.50
N ARG A 177 -53.23 98.31 10.28
CA ARG A 177 -53.53 99.05 9.04
C ARG A 177 -55.02 99.27 8.84
N GLU A 178 -55.87 98.29 9.13
CA GLU A 178 -57.32 98.45 9.06
C GLU A 178 -57.83 99.45 10.09
N THR A 179 -57.30 99.39 11.31
CA THR A 179 -57.64 100.34 12.39
C THR A 179 -57.20 101.77 12.03
N ALA A 180 -56.02 101.93 11.42
CA ALA A 180 -55.52 103.21 10.91
C ALA A 180 -56.21 103.71 9.62
N ARG A 181 -56.93 102.84 8.90
CA ARG A 181 -57.88 103.23 7.84
C ARG A 181 -59.27 103.59 8.36
N LYS A 182 -59.62 103.16 9.58
CA LYS A 182 -60.88 103.47 10.28
C LYS A 182 -60.92 104.75 11.17
N PRO A 183 -59.93 105.67 11.25
CA PRO A 183 -60.07 106.90 12.02
C PRO A 183 -60.76 107.97 11.17
N GLY A 184 -62.02 107.74 10.78
CA GLY A 184 -62.78 108.71 9.97
C GLY A 184 -64.22 108.37 9.63
N ARG A 185 -64.83 107.31 10.19
CA ARG A 185 -66.25 107.01 9.96
C ARG A 185 -66.99 106.64 11.24
N SER A 186 -66.91 107.52 12.23
CA SER A 186 -67.88 107.57 13.32
C SER A 186 -67.80 108.94 13.98
N ASP A 187 -68.39 109.93 13.32
CA ASP A 187 -69.07 111.02 14.02
C ASP A 187 -70.12 111.63 13.10
N GLN A 188 -71.34 111.08 13.18
CA GLN A 188 -72.56 111.87 13.13
C GLN A 188 -73.74 111.05 13.70
N PRO A 189 -74.20 111.38 14.92
CA PRO A 189 -75.52 111.00 15.38
C PRO A 189 -76.54 112.10 15.03
N GLY A 190 -77.68 111.70 14.46
CA GLY A 190 -78.93 112.45 14.47
C GLY A 190 -79.08 113.60 13.47
N GLN A 191 -80.13 113.57 12.66
CA GLN A 191 -81.46 114.06 13.03
C GLN A 191 -82.44 113.83 11.87
N SER A 192 -83.65 113.39 12.27
CA SER A 192 -84.97 113.58 11.65
C SER A 192 -85.23 113.13 10.22
#